data_AF-A0A2W5TWL7-F1
#
_entry.id   AF-A0A2W5TWL7-F1
#
_cell.length_a   1.000
_cell.length_b   1.000
_cell.length_c   1.000
_cell.angle_alpha   90.00
_cell.angle_beta   90.00
_cell.angle_gamma   90.00
#
_symmetry.space_group_name_H-M   'P 1'
#
loop_
_entity.id
_entity.type
_entity.pdbx_description
1 polymer ?
#
loop_
_entity_poly.entity_id
_entity_poly.type
_entity_poly.pdbx_seq_one_letter_code
_entity_poly.pdbx_strand_id
1 'polypeptide(L)' 'MSKMLPTRIQRLIEKEIRKAPVKLVYHFENGPKHRKLYIEGKMVMVFSHGANENADIARIRSFVRRAVEEKKC' A
#
# COMPACT_ATOMS: atom_id res chain seq x y z
N MET A 1 4.34 -1.33 -24.04
CA MET A 1 4.34 -1.72 -22.61
C MET A 1 2.97 -1.43 -22.02
N SER A 2 2.15 -2.47 -21.78
CA SER A 2 0.83 -2.31 -21.18
C SER A 2 0.97 -1.84 -19.73
N LYS A 3 0.68 -0.56 -19.49
CA LYS A 3 0.45 -0.06 -18.13
C LYS A 3 -0.82 -0.75 -17.64
N MET A 4 -0.70 -1.83 -16.88
CA MET A 4 -1.84 -2.41 -16.17
C MET A 4 -2.49 -1.29 -15.37
N LEU A 5 -3.76 -1.02 -15.64
CA LEU A 5 -4.51 -0.01 -14.91
C LEU A 5 -4.42 -0.31 -13.41
N PRO A 6 -4.18 0.69 -12.56
CA PRO A 6 -4.12 0.49 -11.12
C PRO A 6 -5.45 -0.13 -10.66
N THR A 7 -5.36 -1.25 -9.95
CA THR A 7 -6.53 -1.92 -9.40
C THR A 7 -7.29 -0.98 -8.46
N ARG A 8 -8.59 -1.24 -8.25
CA ARG A 8 -9.40 -0.48 -7.29
C ARG A 8 -8.72 -0.40 -5.91
N ILE A 9 -8.16 -1.52 -5.44
CA ILE A 9 -7.38 -1.61 -4.21
C ILE A 9 -6.16 -0.67 -4.22
N GLN A 10 -5.38 -0.64 -5.32
CA GLN A 10 -4.24 0.26 -5.43
C GLN A 10 -4.66 1.73 -5.24
N ARG A 11 -5.73 2.17 -5.90
CA ARG A 11 -6.23 3.55 -5.76
C ARG A 11 -6.68 3.87 -4.33
N LEU A 12 -7.31 2.91 -3.66
CA LEU A 12 -7.73 3.08 -2.27
C LEU A 12 -6.52 3.21 -1.34
N ILE A 13 -5.48 2.40 -1.54
CA ILE A 13 -4.23 2.48 -0.80
C ILE A 13 -3.53 3.82 -1.02
N GLU A 14 -3.39 4.24 -2.27
CA GLU A 14 -2.80 5.55 -2.61
C GLU A 14 -3.56 6.70 -1.94
N LYS A 15 -4.90 6.62 -1.89
CA LYS A 15 -5.75 7.59 -1.20
C LYS A 15 -5.48 7.61 0.31
N GLU A 16 -5.35 6.45 0.95
CA GLU A 16 -5.08 6.35 2.39
C GLU A 16 -3.68 6.85 2.74
N ILE A 17 -2.66 6.52 1.94
CA ILE A 17 -1.30 7.02 2.12
C ILE A 17 -1.24 8.54 1.92
N ARG A 18 -1.94 9.07 0.91
CA ARG A 18 -1.98 10.53 0.62
C ARG A 18 -2.71 11.33 1.70
N LYS A 19 -3.64 10.72 2.43
CA LYS A 19 -4.31 11.34 3.58
C LYS A 19 -3.43 11.41 4.83
N ALA A 20 -2.31 10.68 4.86
CA ALA A 20 -1.41 10.72 5.99
C ALA A 20 -0.86 12.15 6.17
N PRO A 21 -0.74 12.65 7.41
CA PRO A 21 -0.23 13.99 7.68
C PRO A 21 1.27 14.16 7.36
N VAL A 22 1.99 13.05 7.14
CA VAL A 22 3.39 13.04 6.73
C VAL A 22 3.53 12.41 5.36
N LYS A 23 4.56 12.84 4.60
CA LYS A 23 4.87 12.24 3.31
C LYS A 23 5.51 10.86 3.52
N LEU A 24 4.75 9.82 3.16
CA LEU A 24 5.24 8.45 3.12
C LEU A 24 5.72 8.09 1.72
N VAL A 25 6.92 7.52 1.62
CA VAL A 25 7.45 6.95 0.38
C VAL A 25 6.88 5.55 0.23
N TYR A 26 6.22 5.28 -0.90
CA TYR A 26 5.68 3.97 -1.20
C TYR A 26 5.91 3.60 -2.67
N HIS A 27 6.00 2.30 -2.94
CA HIS A 27 6.03 1.79 -4.31
C HIS A 27 5.39 0.39 -4.37
N PHE A 28 4.88 0.07 -5.55
CA PHE A 28 4.36 -1.26 -5.85
C PHE A 28 5.33 -2.01 -6.74
N GLU A 29 5.72 -3.22 -6.33
CA GLU A 29 6.47 -4.16 -7.16
C GLU A 29 5.47 -5.12 -7.82
N ASN A 30 5.44 -5.12 -9.15
CA ASN A 30 4.56 -6.01 -9.92
C ASN A 30 5.33 -7.26 -10.34
N GLY A 31 4.98 -8.39 -9.73
CA GLY A 31 5.43 -9.71 -10.17
C GLY A 31 4.42 -10.40 -11.09
N PRO A 32 4.81 -11.52 -11.72
CA PRO A 32 3.95 -12.25 -12.67
C PRO A 32 2.69 -12.85 -12.03
N LYS A 33 2.69 -13.14 -10.72
CA LYS A 33 1.57 -13.77 -9.99
C LYS A 33 1.07 -12.96 -8.79
N HIS A 34 1.86 -12.00 -8.34
CA HIS A 34 1.61 -11.25 -7.12
C HIS A 34 2.10 -9.82 -7.28
N ARG A 35 1.47 -8.90 -6.55
CA ARG A 35 1.93 -7.51 -6.40
C ARG A 35 2.39 -7.33 -4.97
N LYS A 36 3.48 -6.61 -4.73
CA LYS A 36 3.95 -6.27 -3.39
C LYS A 36 3.84 -4.77 -3.18
N LEU A 37 3.46 -4.36 -1.98
CA LEU A 37 3.50 -2.96 -1.54
C LEU A 37 4.62 -2.79 -0.53
N TYR A 38 5.46 -1.79 -0.80
CA TYR A 38 6.47 -1.32 0.13
C TYR A 38 6.15 0.09 0.56
N ILE A 39 6.29 0.38 1.86
CA ILE A 39 6.14 1.71 2.46
C ILE A 39 7.39 1.95 3.33
N GLU A 40 8.07 3.08 3.12
CA GLU A 40 9.34 3.43 3.79
C GLU A 40 10.39 2.31 3.69
N GLY A 41 10.47 1.66 2.52
CA GLY A 41 11.38 0.54 2.27
C GLY A 41 11.00 -0.79 2.92
N LYS A 42 9.95 -0.84 3.75
CA LYS A 42 9.45 -2.07 4.40
C LYS A 42 8.37 -2.72 3.54
N MET A 43 8.45 -4.03 3.32
CA MET A 43 7.39 -4.79 2.66
C MET A 43 6.18 -4.88 3.59
N VAL A 44 5.06 -4.28 3.19
CA VAL A 44 3.85 -4.20 4.01
C VAL A 44 2.83 -5.27 3.62
N MET A 45 2.71 -5.55 2.32
CA MET A 45 1.66 -6.42 1.83
C MET A 45 2.01 -7.10 0.52
N VAL A 46 1.51 -8.32 0.33
CA VAL A 46 1.59 -9.07 -0.91
C VAL A 46 0.16 -9.39 -1.36
N PHE A 47 -0.26 -8.83 -2.49
CA PHE A 47 -1.54 -9.11 -3.13
C PHE A 47 -1.38 -10.35 -4.01
N SER A 48 -1.94 -11.48 -3.58
CA SER A 48 -2.17 -12.66 -4.40
C SER A 48 -3.58 -12.62 -5.02
N HIS A 49 -3.89 -13.53 -5.95
CA HIS A 49 -5.14 -13.59 -6.74
C HIS A 49 -6.45 -13.79 -5.94
N GLY A 50 -6.47 -13.54 -4.63
CA GLY A 50 -7.64 -13.59 -3.75
C GLY A 50 -7.66 -12.46 -2.71
N ALA A 51 -7.06 -11.31 -3.03
CA ALA A 51 -7.01 -10.14 -2.15
C ALA A 51 -8.42 -9.70 -1.70
N ASN A 52 -8.63 -9.63 -0.38
CA ASN A 52 -9.87 -9.14 0.22
C ASN A 52 -9.72 -7.65 0.50
N GLU A 53 -10.36 -6.82 -0.35
CA GLU A 53 -10.25 -5.35 -0.33
C GLU A 53 -10.40 -4.75 1.07
N ASN A 54 -11.36 -5.20 1.87
CA ASN A 54 -11.62 -4.63 3.19
C ASN A 54 -10.53 -4.97 4.22
N ALA A 55 -10.08 -6.23 4.25
CA ALA A 55 -9.05 -6.69 5.17
C ALA A 55 -7.68 -6.05 4.85
N ASP A 56 -7.39 -5.93 3.56
CA ASP A 56 -6.15 -5.34 3.05
C ASP A 56 -6.08 -3.84 3.37
N ILE A 57 -7.17 -3.09 3.14
CA ILE A 57 -7.23 -1.66 3.48
C ILE A 57 -7.08 -1.43 4.99
N ALA A 58 -7.72 -2.26 5.82
CA ALA A 58 -7.60 -2.15 7.27
C ALA A 58 -6.15 -2.35 7.75
N ARG A 59 -5.42 -3.30 7.15
CA ARG A 59 -3.98 -3.51 7.39
C ARG A 59 -3.17 -2.28 6.96
N ILE A 60 -3.39 -1.77 5.75
CA ILE A 60 -2.66 -0.58 5.26
C ILE A 60 -2.90 0.63 6.17
N ARG A 61 -4.13 0.87 6.62
CA ARG A 61 -4.43 1.96 7.58
C ARG A 61 -3.63 1.84 8.86
N SER A 62 -3.56 0.62 9.42
CA SER A 62 -2.79 0.36 10.65
C SER A 62 -1.30 0.63 10.45
N PHE A 63 -0.74 0.21 9.31
CA PHE A 63 0.65 0.49 8.96
C PHE A 63 0.93 1.96 8.72
N VAL A 64 0.08 2.67 7.98
CA VAL A 64 0.21 4.11 7.73
C VAL A 64 0.17 4.88 9.04
N ARG A 65 -0.76 4.55 9.95
CA ARG A 65 -0.84 5.18 11.27
C ARG A 65 0.46 5.00 12.05
N ARG A 66 0.97 3.77 12.10
CA ARG A 66 2.25 3.46 12.78
C ARG A 66 3.44 4.19 12.15
N ALA A 67 3.53 4.21 10.82
CA ALA A 67 4.61 4.92 10.12
C ALA A 67 4.56 6.44 10.33
N VAL A 68 3.36 7.00 10.46
CA VAL A 68 3.14 8.41 10.83
C VAL A 68 3.62 8.68 12.25
N GLU A 69 3.31 7.78 13.20
CA GLU A 69 3.78 7.88 14.59
C GLU A 69 5.31 7.78 14.67
N GLU A 70 5.91 6.81 13.98
CA GLU A 70 7.38 6.62 13.92
C GLU A 70 8.13 7.84 13.34
N LYS A 71 7.52 8.60 12.42
CA LYS A 71 8.12 9.82 11.83
C LYS A 71 7.87 11.11 12.62
N LYS A 72 6.96 11.09 13.60
CA LYS A 72 6.67 12.25 14.45
C LYS A 72 7.58 12.33 15.68
N CYS A 73 8.23 11.21 16.03
CA CYS A 73 9.33 11.16 17.00
C CYS A 73 10.66 11.54 16.34
#